data_AF-A0A358GN70-F1
#
_entry.id   AF-A0A358GN70-F1
#
_cell.length_a   1.000
_cell.length_b   1.000
_cell.length_c   1.000
_cell.angle_alpha   90.00
_cell.angle_beta   90.00
_cell.angle_gamma   90.00
#
_symmetry.space_group_name_H-M   'P 1'
#
loop_
_entity.id
_entity.type
_entity.pdbx_description
1 polymer ?
#
loop_
_entity_poly.entity_id
_entity_poly.type
_entity_poly.pdbx_seq_one_letter_code
_entity_poly.pdbx_strand_id
1 'polypeptide(L)'
;MNKDILLEWDSKYNAVKRTKEHYWKTYRKWRDENKVDYHNTFMGKLYDELITLEDRAIYLKYSFNTTEAVVFCSINIFYVEEHIGTYDIEFFLNGEIADEYLDFGDVLLKDRITKVKHSLKIARSALKLGFEASDISKITEISLEHIEILKKKYS
;
A
#
# COMPACT_ATOMS: atom_id res chain seq x y z
N MET A 1 14.21 -7.34 -22.97
CA MET A 1 13.11 -8.32 -23.09
C MET A 1 11.82 -7.57 -23.34
N ASN A 2 10.95 -8.05 -24.24
CA ASN A 2 9.82 -7.25 -24.72
C ASN A 2 8.75 -7.10 -23.61
N LYS A 3 8.24 -5.88 -23.41
CA LYS A 3 7.17 -5.57 -22.45
C LYS A 3 5.97 -6.51 -22.62
N ASP A 4 5.69 -6.87 -23.86
CA ASP A 4 4.60 -7.76 -24.26
C ASP A 4 4.72 -9.16 -23.63
N ILE A 5 5.93 -9.71 -23.52
CA ILE A 5 6.16 -11.04 -22.93
C ILE A 5 5.81 -11.03 -21.44
N LEU A 6 6.16 -9.95 -20.72
CA LEU A 6 5.82 -9.83 -19.30
C LEU A 6 4.32 -9.60 -19.09
N LEU A 7 3.66 -8.87 -20.00
CA LEU A 7 2.21 -8.68 -19.95
C LEU A 7 1.44 -9.97 -20.27
N GLU A 8 1.91 -10.76 -21.24
CA GLU A 8 1.36 -12.09 -21.52
C GLU A 8 1.56 -13.04 -20.34
N TRP A 9 2.76 -13.01 -19.74
CA TRP A 9 3.06 -13.80 -18.55
C TRP A 9 2.17 -13.41 -17.37
N ASP A 10 2.01 -12.11 -17.09
CA ASP A 10 1.10 -11.60 -16.06
C ASP A 10 -0.35 -12.01 -16.35
N SER A 11 -0.81 -11.88 -17.61
CA SER A 11 -2.15 -12.30 -18.01
C SER A 11 -2.40 -13.79 -17.76
N LYS A 12 -1.37 -14.63 -17.96
CA LYS A 12 -1.45 -16.07 -17.72
C LYS A 12 -1.52 -16.41 -16.23
N TYR A 13 -0.72 -15.73 -15.40
CA TYR A 13 -0.53 -16.09 -13.98
C TYR A 13 -1.25 -15.17 -12.99
N ASN A 14 -1.90 -14.11 -13.49
CA ASN A 14 -2.54 -13.04 -12.72
C ASN A 14 -1.61 -12.47 -11.63
N ALA A 15 -0.34 -12.28 -11.95
CA ALA A 15 0.70 -12.02 -10.96
C ALA A 15 0.53 -10.67 -10.26
N VAL A 16 0.18 -9.61 -10.99
CA VAL A 16 -0.09 -8.28 -10.42
C VAL A 16 -1.30 -8.33 -9.48
N LYS A 17 -2.39 -8.99 -9.89
CA LYS A 17 -3.57 -9.17 -9.04
C LYS A 17 -3.23 -9.96 -7.77
N ARG A 18 -2.51 -11.09 -7.91
CA ARG A 18 -2.05 -11.90 -6.78
C ARG A 18 -1.14 -11.11 -5.85
N THR A 19 -0.33 -10.19 -6.39
CA THR A 19 0.54 -9.31 -5.60
C THR A 19 -0.29 -8.42 -4.67
N LYS A 20 -1.32 -7.74 -5.19
CA LYS A 20 -2.23 -6.93 -4.37
C LYS A 20 -3.00 -7.74 -3.33
N GLU A 21 -3.41 -8.96 -3.67
CA GLU A 21 -4.11 -9.85 -2.74
C GLU A 21 -3.19 -10.36 -1.62
N HIS A 22 -1.96 -10.75 -1.96
CA HIS A 22 -1.00 -11.26 -0.98
C HIS A 22 -0.52 -10.18 -0.02
N TYR A 23 -0.37 -8.93 -0.49
CA TYR A 23 -0.02 -7.78 0.33
C TYR A 23 -0.84 -7.74 1.63
N TRP A 24 -2.16 -7.89 1.55
CA TRP A 24 -3.02 -7.78 2.73
C TRP A 24 -2.75 -8.87 3.77
N LYS A 25 -2.42 -10.08 3.32
CA LYS A 25 -2.04 -11.18 4.20
C LYS A 25 -0.71 -10.86 4.89
N THR A 26 0.28 -10.43 4.12
CA THR A 26 1.64 -10.16 4.58
C THR A 26 1.70 -8.95 5.50
N TYR A 27 1.07 -7.84 5.13
CA TYR A 27 0.94 -6.64 5.95
C TYR A 27 0.27 -6.94 7.29
N ARG A 28 -0.84 -7.69 7.32
CA ARG A 28 -1.51 -8.04 8.58
C ARG A 28 -0.65 -8.93 9.46
N LYS A 29 -0.02 -9.95 8.87
CA LYS A 29 0.91 -10.82 9.59
C LYS A 29 2.06 -10.02 10.19
N TRP A 30 2.74 -9.21 9.38
CA TRP A 30 3.84 -8.36 9.83
C TRP A 30 3.41 -7.40 10.94
N ARG A 31 2.27 -6.73 10.81
CA ARG A 31 1.70 -5.84 11.84
C ARG A 31 1.48 -6.57 13.17
N ASP A 32 0.92 -7.77 13.11
CA ASP A 32 0.52 -8.52 14.30
C ASP A 32 1.75 -9.13 15.01
N GLU A 33 2.79 -9.51 14.26
CA GLU A 33 4.07 -10.02 14.77
C GLU A 33 5.00 -8.89 15.26
N ASN A 34 5.01 -7.73 14.60
CA ASN A 34 5.96 -6.63 14.84
C ASN A 34 5.27 -5.36 15.36
N LYS A 35 4.42 -5.49 16.39
CA LYS A 35 3.56 -4.40 16.88
C LYS A 35 4.30 -3.11 17.25
N VAL A 36 5.48 -3.23 17.87
CA VAL A 36 6.30 -2.08 18.28
C VAL A 36 6.85 -1.36 17.05
N ASP A 37 7.42 -2.12 16.10
CA ASP A 37 7.96 -1.57 14.86
C ASP A 37 6.87 -0.95 13.99
N TYR A 38 5.69 -1.59 13.92
CA TYR A 38 4.50 -1.01 13.29
C TYR A 38 4.13 0.35 13.90
N HIS A 39 4.05 0.41 15.23
CA HIS A 39 3.73 1.64 15.93
C HIS A 39 4.79 2.73 15.67
N ASN A 40 6.06 2.37 15.68
CA ASN A 40 7.18 3.29 15.45
C ASN A 40 7.25 3.79 14.00
N THR A 41 6.95 2.90 13.04
CA THR A 41 6.96 3.21 11.60
C THR A 41 5.88 4.23 11.27
N PHE A 42 4.67 4.00 11.75
CA PHE A 42 3.50 4.83 11.40
C PHE A 42 3.10 5.83 12.48
N MET A 43 3.89 6.02 13.54
CA MET A 43 3.55 6.88 14.67
C MET A 43 2.15 6.54 15.23
N GLY A 44 1.89 5.25 15.44
CA GLY A 44 0.59 4.70 15.86
C GLY A 44 -0.20 4.02 14.75
N LYS A 45 -1.45 3.64 15.06
CA LYS A 45 -2.30 2.84 14.17
C LYS A 45 -2.72 3.59 12.90
N LEU A 46 -2.76 2.88 11.78
CA LEU A 46 -3.39 3.27 10.52
C LEU A 46 -4.81 2.69 10.40
N TYR A 47 -5.62 3.35 9.57
CA TYR A 47 -6.92 2.85 9.15
C TYR A 47 -6.74 2.00 7.89
N ASP A 48 -6.86 0.68 7.99
CA ASP A 48 -6.60 -0.23 6.86
C ASP A 48 -7.46 0.11 5.63
N GLU A 49 -8.70 0.60 5.81
CA GLU A 49 -9.58 1.05 4.72
C GLU A 49 -9.13 2.33 3.98
N LEU A 50 -8.15 3.05 4.50
CA LEU A 50 -7.57 4.23 3.82
C LEU A 50 -6.24 3.89 3.15
N ILE A 51 -5.83 2.61 3.16
CA ILE A 51 -4.68 2.13 2.42
C ILE A 51 -5.12 1.77 1.00
N THR A 52 -4.44 2.33 0.01
CA THR A 52 -4.64 2.01 -1.41
C THR A 52 -3.38 1.41 -2.00
N LEU A 53 -3.54 0.58 -3.04
CA LEU A 53 -2.46 -0.15 -3.70
C LEU A 53 -2.46 0.17 -5.19
N GLU A 54 -1.33 0.62 -5.70
CA GLU A 54 -1.16 0.96 -7.11
C GLU A 54 -0.06 0.13 -7.76
N ASP A 55 -0.24 -0.20 -9.03
CA ASP A 55 0.77 -0.96 -9.78
C ASP A 55 2.00 -0.09 -10.00
N ARG A 56 3.17 -0.60 -9.61
CA ARG A 56 4.44 0.12 -9.80
C ARG A 56 5.19 -0.43 -10.99
N ALA A 57 5.47 -1.73 -11.01
CA ALA A 57 6.27 -2.35 -12.05
C ALA A 57 6.08 -3.86 -12.12
N ILE A 58 6.30 -4.41 -13.31
CA ILE A 58 6.63 -5.82 -13.52
C ILE A 58 7.94 -5.90 -14.28
N TYR A 59 8.89 -6.69 -13.79
CA TYR A 59 10.21 -6.78 -14.42
C TYR A 59 10.85 -8.14 -14.18
N LEU A 60 11.68 -8.57 -15.13
CA LEU A 60 12.48 -9.78 -15.00
C LEU A 60 13.82 -9.43 -14.37
N LYS A 61 14.24 -10.22 -13.38
CA LYS A 61 15.57 -10.14 -12.79
C LYS A 61 16.28 -11.49 -12.98
N TYR A 62 17.49 -11.42 -13.50
CA TYR A 62 18.42 -12.55 -13.48
C TYR A 62 19.23 -12.44 -12.19
N SER A 63 19.09 -13.40 -11.29
CA SER A 63 19.95 -13.49 -10.12
C SER A 63 21.22 -14.25 -10.52
N PHE A 64 22.39 -13.75 -10.14
CA PHE A 64 23.66 -14.44 -10.37
C PHE A 64 23.81 -15.70 -9.50
N ASN A 65 22.96 -15.85 -8.47
CA ASN A 65 22.99 -16.95 -7.50
C ASN A 65 21.94 -18.03 -7.77
N THR A 66 21.01 -17.81 -8.71
CA THR A 66 20.07 -18.81 -9.17
C THR A 66 20.37 -19.09 -10.64
N THR A 67 20.37 -20.36 -11.04
CA THR A 67 20.46 -20.74 -12.46
C THR A 67 19.22 -20.32 -13.28
N GLU A 68 18.24 -19.67 -12.64
CA GLU A 68 16.93 -19.36 -13.18
C GLU A 68 16.60 -17.87 -13.02
N ALA A 69 15.91 -17.33 -14.03
CA ALA A 69 15.37 -15.97 -14.01
C ALA A 69 14.06 -15.92 -13.21
N VAL A 70 13.77 -14.78 -12.61
CA VAL A 70 12.57 -14.55 -11.79
C VAL A 70 11.85 -13.29 -12.22
N VAL A 71 10.53 -13.28 -12.05
CA VAL A 71 9.68 -12.12 -12.34
C VAL A 71 9.31 -11.44 -11.04
N PHE A 72 9.57 -10.14 -10.95
CA PHE A 72 9.12 -9.30 -9.85
C PHE A 72 7.85 -8.55 -10.25
N CYS A 73 6.85 -8.61 -9.39
CA CYS A 73 5.70 -7.71 -9.44
C CYS A 73 5.75 -6.79 -8.23
N SER A 74 5.71 -5.48 -8.48
CA SER A 74 5.88 -4.43 -7.49
C SER A 74 4.63 -3.55 -7.44
N ILE A 75 4.18 -3.24 -6.23
CA ILE A 75 3.10 -2.29 -5.97
C ILE A 75 3.58 -1.19 -5.03
N ASN A 76 3.04 0.01 -5.25
CA ASN A 76 3.14 1.11 -4.31
C ASN A 76 2.01 1.03 -3.29
N ILE A 77 2.32 1.36 -2.04
CA ILE A 77 1.38 1.41 -0.93
C ILE A 77 1.18 2.87 -0.58
N PHE A 78 -0.07 3.31 -0.56
CA PHE A 78 -0.46 4.66 -0.21
C PHE A 78 -1.36 4.69 1.01
N TYR A 79 -1.31 5.79 1.76
CA TYR A 79 -2.22 6.07 2.86
C TYR A 79 -2.73 7.50 2.75
N VAL A 80 -4.01 7.66 2.38
CA VAL A 80 -4.61 8.98 2.07
C VAL A 80 -3.72 9.75 1.08
N GLU A 81 -3.48 9.12 -0.08
CA GLU A 81 -2.68 9.67 -1.20
C GLU A 81 -1.18 9.85 -0.94
N GLU A 82 -0.71 9.70 0.29
CA GLU A 82 0.73 9.72 0.59
C GLU A 82 1.36 8.35 0.33
N HIS A 83 2.46 8.31 -0.41
CA HIS A 83 3.22 7.08 -0.61
C HIS A 83 3.92 6.68 0.71
N ILE A 84 3.60 5.48 1.20
CA ILE A 84 4.10 4.99 2.49
C ILE A 84 5.07 3.82 2.39
N GLY A 85 5.16 3.17 1.24
CA GLY A 85 6.03 2.02 1.07
C GLY A 85 5.75 1.24 -0.20
N THR A 86 6.48 0.16 -0.38
CA THR A 86 6.35 -0.74 -1.52
C THR A 86 6.20 -2.18 -1.06
N TYR A 87 5.55 -2.98 -1.89
CA TYR A 87 5.50 -4.41 -1.72
C TYR A 87 5.84 -5.10 -3.03
N ASP A 88 6.74 -6.07 -2.96
CA ASP A 88 7.23 -6.83 -4.09
C ASP A 88 6.98 -8.32 -3.85
N ILE A 89 6.50 -9.03 -4.86
CA ILE A 89 6.53 -10.49 -4.90
C ILE A 89 7.48 -10.92 -6.01
N GLU A 90 8.36 -11.85 -5.65
CA GLU A 90 9.21 -12.59 -6.57
C GLU A 90 8.48 -13.88 -6.98
N PHE A 91 8.40 -14.11 -8.30
CA PHE A 91 7.82 -15.30 -8.89
C PHE A 91 8.86 -16.05 -9.70
N PHE A 92 8.82 -17.37 -9.61
CA PHE A 92 9.45 -18.24 -10.61
C PHE A 92 8.75 -18.09 -11.96
N LEU A 93 9.42 -18.44 -13.07
CA LEU A 93 8.84 -18.35 -14.42
C LEU A 93 7.57 -19.20 -14.60
N ASN A 94 7.37 -20.22 -13.75
CA ASN A 94 6.18 -21.06 -13.75
C ASN A 94 4.96 -20.41 -13.05
N GLY A 95 5.12 -19.22 -12.43
CA GLY A 95 4.07 -18.49 -11.72
C GLY A 95 3.94 -18.81 -10.23
N GLU A 96 4.78 -19.67 -9.68
CA GLU A 96 4.87 -19.91 -8.24
C GLU A 96 5.56 -18.76 -7.52
N ILE A 97 5.12 -18.46 -6.30
CA ILE A 97 5.74 -17.42 -5.46
C ILE A 97 7.06 -17.97 -4.92
N ALA A 98 8.15 -17.27 -5.19
CA ALA A 98 9.48 -17.59 -4.68
C ALA A 98 9.74 -16.88 -3.35
N ASP A 99 9.47 -15.57 -3.28
CA ASP A 99 9.70 -14.75 -2.09
C ASP A 99 8.84 -13.48 -2.09
N GLU A 100 8.82 -12.75 -0.97
CA GLU A 100 8.09 -11.50 -0.81
C GLU A 100 8.85 -10.46 0.01
N TYR A 101 8.67 -9.18 -0.33
CA TYR A 101 9.37 -8.07 0.29
C TYR A 101 8.39 -6.94 0.61
N LEU A 102 8.30 -6.56 1.88
CA LEU A 102 7.51 -5.44 2.36
C LEU A 102 8.42 -4.36 2.93
N ASP A 103 8.37 -3.14 2.37
CA ASP A 103 9.23 -2.04 2.76
C ASP A 103 8.45 -0.74 2.96
N PHE A 104 8.65 -0.07 4.11
CA PHE A 104 8.06 1.22 4.45
C PHE A 104 9.14 2.31 4.70
N GLY A 105 10.43 1.98 4.51
CA GLY A 105 11.60 2.69 5.05
C GLY A 105 11.99 4.03 4.41
N ASP A 106 11.03 4.86 4.00
CA ASP A 106 11.34 6.23 3.58
C ASP A 106 11.69 7.11 4.79
N VAL A 107 12.83 7.82 4.72
CA VAL A 107 13.29 8.78 5.75
C VAL A 107 12.23 9.83 6.08
N LEU A 108 11.41 10.23 5.10
CA LEU A 108 10.36 11.23 5.23
C LEU A 108 8.99 10.64 5.58
N LEU A 109 8.87 9.31 5.75
CA LEU A 109 7.59 8.66 6.05
C LEU A 109 6.91 9.27 7.27
N LYS A 110 7.67 9.51 8.34
CA LYS A 110 7.13 10.01 9.61
C LYS A 110 6.47 11.38 9.45
N ASP A 111 7.07 12.26 8.66
CA ASP A 111 6.55 13.62 8.46
C ASP A 111 5.26 13.57 7.65
N ARG A 112 5.23 12.79 6.56
CA ARG A 112 4.04 12.59 5.72
C ARG A 112 2.89 11.99 6.52
N ILE A 113 3.14 10.92 7.26
CA ILE A 113 2.13 10.27 8.10
C ILE A 113 1.62 11.20 9.19
N THR A 114 2.49 12.00 9.81
CA THR A 114 2.09 12.96 10.83
C THR A 114 1.12 14.00 10.27
N LYS A 115 1.40 14.55 9.08
CA LYS A 115 0.50 15.48 8.39
C LYS A 115 -0.87 14.83 8.14
N VAL A 116 -0.88 13.63 7.56
CA VAL A 116 -2.12 12.90 7.25
C VAL A 116 -2.93 12.64 8.52
N LYS A 117 -2.31 12.16 9.60
CA LYS A 117 -3.01 11.91 10.87
C LYS A 117 -3.62 13.16 11.48
N HIS A 118 -2.93 14.29 11.37
CA HIS A 118 -3.47 15.57 11.81
C HIS A 118 -4.72 15.96 11.00
N SER A 119 -4.64 15.88 9.67
CA SER A 119 -5.79 16.13 8.78
C SER A 119 -6.96 15.17 9.08
N LEU A 120 -6.69 13.88 9.29
CA LEU A 120 -7.72 12.89 9.65
C LEU A 120 -8.38 13.21 11.00
N LYS A 121 -7.61 13.70 11.98
CA LYS A 121 -8.16 14.11 13.29
C LYS A 121 -9.10 15.31 13.16
N ILE A 122 -8.74 16.29 12.32
CA ILE A 122 -9.62 17.43 12.01
C ILE A 122 -10.88 16.94 11.31
N ALA A 123 -10.72 16.12 10.26
CA ALA A 123 -11.84 15.59 9.48
C ALA A 123 -12.85 14.84 10.35
N ARG A 124 -12.37 13.95 11.22
CA ARG A 124 -13.24 13.21 12.16
C ARG A 124 -13.96 14.12 13.16
N SER A 125 -13.29 15.15 13.65
CA SER A 125 -13.90 16.12 14.56
C SER A 125 -15.00 16.92 13.86
N ALA A 126 -14.75 17.36 12.63
CA ALA A 126 -15.73 18.09 11.83
C ALA A 126 -16.93 17.22 11.45
N LEU A 127 -16.73 15.95 11.06
CA LEU A 127 -17.82 15.00 10.80
C LEU A 127 -18.74 14.85 12.02
N LYS A 128 -18.17 14.72 13.22
CA LYS A 128 -18.94 14.63 14.48
C LYS A 128 -19.74 15.89 14.81
N LEU A 129 -19.27 17.04 14.35
CA LEU A 129 -19.95 18.32 14.51
C LEU A 129 -21.00 18.57 13.41
N GLY A 130 -21.20 17.62 12.49
CA GLY A 130 -22.21 17.70 11.44
C GLY A 130 -21.79 18.52 10.21
N PHE A 131 -20.49 18.75 10.01
CA PHE A 131 -20.01 19.41 8.79
C PHE A 131 -20.14 18.51 7.56
N GLU A 132 -20.38 19.12 6.41
CA GLU A 132 -20.48 18.42 5.14
C GLU A 132 -19.12 17.91 4.65
N ALA A 133 -19.10 16.72 4.04
CA ALA A 133 -17.88 16.06 3.61
C ALA A 133 -17.08 16.88 2.59
N SER A 134 -17.78 17.62 1.73
CA SER A 134 -17.18 18.51 0.72
C SER A 134 -16.41 19.68 1.34
N ASP A 135 -16.89 20.24 2.45
CA ASP A 135 -16.22 21.33 3.14
C ASP A 135 -15.03 20.82 3.96
N ILE A 136 -15.19 19.65 4.58
CA ILE A 136 -14.10 18.96 5.29
C ILE A 136 -12.96 18.64 4.34
N SER A 137 -13.27 18.14 3.15
CA SER A 137 -12.29 17.81 2.11
C SER A 137 -11.43 19.04 1.74
N LYS A 138 -12.06 20.20 1.53
CA LYS A 138 -11.35 21.46 1.24
C LYS A 138 -10.45 21.93 2.38
N ILE A 139 -10.90 21.79 3.64
CA ILE A 139 -10.16 22.26 4.82
C ILE A 139 -8.97 21.36 5.14
N THR A 140 -9.14 20.05 4.96
CA THR A 140 -8.15 19.05 5.39
C THR A 140 -7.22 18.58 4.28
N GLU A 141 -7.49 18.98 3.03
CA GLU A 141 -6.83 18.50 1.81
C GLU A 141 -6.98 17.00 1.58
N ILE A 142 -7.86 16.33 2.33
CA ILE A 142 -8.19 14.91 2.13
C ILE A 142 -9.25 14.82 1.04
N SER A 143 -9.07 13.94 0.06
CA SER A 143 -10.08 13.75 -0.98
C SER A 143 -11.43 13.33 -0.42
N LEU A 144 -12.47 13.75 -1.13
CA LEU A 144 -13.86 13.49 -0.77
C LEU A 144 -14.13 11.99 -0.57
N GLU A 145 -13.53 11.13 -1.41
CA GLU A 145 -13.64 9.67 -1.29
C GLU A 145 -13.21 9.16 0.09
N HIS A 146 -12.03 9.58 0.57
CA HIS A 146 -11.54 9.18 1.88
C HIS A 146 -12.37 9.76 3.03
N ILE A 147 -12.89 10.98 2.89
CA ILE A 147 -13.81 11.57 3.88
C ILE A 147 -15.11 10.75 3.96
N GLU A 148 -15.66 10.31 2.83
CA GLU A 148 -16.86 9.47 2.80
C GLU A 148 -16.62 8.09 3.42
N ILE A 149 -15.43 7.50 3.23
CA ILE A 149 -15.04 6.26 3.91
C ILE A 149 -15.01 6.48 5.43
N LEU A 150 -14.40 7.57 5.91
CA LEU A 150 -14.37 7.93 7.33
C LEU A 150 -15.78 8.14 7.89
N LYS A 151 -16.65 8.83 7.13
CA LYS A 151 -18.02 9.10 7.52
C LYS A 151 -18.79 7.82 7.77
N LYS A 152 -18.73 6.87 6.83
CA LYS A 152 -19.42 5.57 6.91
C LYS A 152 -18.96 4.70 8.08
N LYS A 153 -17.68 4.77 8.47
CA LYS A 153 -17.12 3.88 9.50
C LYS A 153 -17.06 4.48 10.90
N TYR A 154 -16.99 5.80 11.04
CA TYR A 154 -16.59 6.45 12.31
C TYR A 154 -17.43 7.66 12.71
N SER A 155 -18.49 7.98 11.96
CA SER A 155 -19.47 9.02 12.32
C SER A 155 -20.69 8.43 12.99
#